data_AF-A0A522IMI3-F1
#
_entry.id   AF-A0A522IMI3-F1
#
_cell.length_a   1.000
_cell.length_b   1.000
_cell.length_c   1.000
_cell.angle_alpha   90.00
_cell.angle_beta   90.00
_cell.angle_gamma   90.00
#
_symmetry.space_group_name_H-M   'P 1'
#
loop_
_entity.id
_entity.type
_entity.pdbx_description
1 polymer ?
#
loop_
_entity_poly.entity_id
_entity_poly.type
_entity_poly.pdbx_seq_one_letter_code
_entity_poly.pdbx_strand_id
1 'polypeptide(L)'
;MLQEKALRHAAAGVPGEGKRPHAARPFMFISDLHLNEAIPRTVAAFERFIRVTADHADSVFILGDLFEYWIGDDMLDDPFVARMTALLHSLSERGIALYVMHGNRDFLMGRRFMKASGAIWLTDPIAIMAFGTRIALAHGDALCTEDHGYQLFRKFARNRLVQLLFLAWPLRWRRALAEKMRSEEHT
;
A
#
# COMPACT_ATOMS: atom_id res chain seq x y z
N MET A 1 -6.23 -26.30 -7.63
CA MET A 1 -4.92 -26.89 -7.27
C MET A 1 -3.80 -26.24 -8.11
N LEU A 2 -3.67 -24.91 -8.07
CA LEU A 2 -2.71 -24.15 -8.91
C LEU A 2 -2.20 -22.86 -8.24
N GLN A 3 -2.38 -22.71 -6.91
CA GLN A 3 -2.08 -21.46 -6.21
C GLN A 3 -1.14 -21.62 -5.00
N GLU A 4 -0.48 -22.78 -4.89
CA GLU A 4 0.41 -23.10 -3.76
C GLU A 4 1.90 -23.16 -4.15
N LYS A 5 2.25 -22.85 -5.41
CA LYS A 5 3.61 -23.07 -5.94
C LYS A 5 4.50 -21.82 -5.97
N ALA A 6 4.07 -20.67 -5.44
CA ALA A 6 4.85 -19.43 -5.49
C ALA A 6 5.57 -19.06 -4.18
N LEU A 7 5.43 -19.85 -3.10
CA LEU A 7 5.95 -19.46 -1.78
C LEU A 7 6.93 -20.46 -1.15
N ARG A 8 7.51 -21.36 -1.93
CA ARG A 8 8.56 -22.26 -1.45
C ARG A 8 9.86 -22.09 -2.23
N HIS A 9 10.65 -21.11 -1.81
CA HIS A 9 12.10 -21.24 -1.66
C HIS A 9 12.53 -20.39 -0.48
N ALA A 10 12.98 -21.05 0.59
CA ALA A 10 13.83 -20.43 1.60
C ALA A 10 15.06 -19.85 0.86
N ALA A 11 15.41 -18.58 1.13
CA ALA A 11 16.36 -17.73 0.36
C ALA A 11 15.76 -16.81 -0.72
N ALA A 12 14.44 -16.68 -0.82
CA ALA A 12 13.81 -15.82 -1.83
C ALA A 12 14.16 -14.34 -1.61
N GLY A 13 14.94 -13.77 -2.53
CA GLY A 13 15.10 -12.32 -2.71
C GLY A 13 13.76 -11.63 -2.97
N VAL A 14 13.81 -10.34 -3.28
CA VAL A 14 12.59 -9.55 -3.49
C VAL A 14 11.79 -10.17 -4.65
N PRO A 15 10.50 -10.55 -4.48
CA PRO A 15 9.74 -11.26 -5.50
C PRO A 15 9.65 -10.45 -6.81
N GLY A 16 10.38 -10.84 -7.86
CA GLY A 16 10.49 -10.08 -9.11
C GLY A 16 11.91 -9.59 -9.44
N GLU A 17 12.88 -9.75 -8.53
CA GLU A 17 14.32 -9.66 -8.83
C GLU A 17 14.73 -10.85 -9.72
N GLY A 18 14.36 -10.79 -11.00
CA GLY A 18 15.07 -11.57 -12.01
C GLY A 18 16.56 -11.21 -11.97
N LYS A 19 17.42 -12.11 -12.47
CA LYS A 19 18.86 -11.85 -12.66
C LYS A 19 19.07 -10.65 -13.62
N ARG A 20 18.99 -9.42 -13.13
CA ARG A 20 19.21 -8.21 -13.93
C ARG A 20 20.68 -7.81 -13.87
N PRO A 21 21.36 -7.60 -15.02
CA PRO A 21 22.78 -7.28 -15.08
C PRO A 21 23.12 -5.79 -14.86
N HIS A 22 22.21 -5.00 -14.27
CA HIS A 22 22.48 -3.58 -13.98
C HIS A 22 23.19 -3.40 -12.63
N ALA A 23 24.00 -2.33 -12.53
CA ALA A 23 24.58 -1.89 -11.27
C ALA A 23 23.51 -1.77 -10.17
N ALA A 24 23.84 -2.17 -8.94
CA ALA A 24 22.89 -2.21 -7.83
C ALA A 24 22.22 -0.83 -7.63
N ARG A 25 20.92 -0.77 -7.94
CA ARG A 25 20.08 0.41 -7.69
C ARG A 25 19.44 0.29 -6.30
N PRO A 26 19.21 1.40 -5.59
CA PRO A 26 18.67 1.38 -4.23
C PRO A 26 17.22 0.88 -4.18
N PHE A 27 16.85 0.28 -3.05
CA PHE A 27 15.45 0.15 -2.65
C PHE A 27 15.01 1.46 -1.97
N MET A 28 13.84 1.96 -2.34
CA MET A 28 13.24 3.16 -1.74
C MET A 28 12.02 2.76 -0.93
N PHE A 29 11.97 3.17 0.33
CA PHE A 29 10.88 2.89 1.25
C PHE A 29 10.17 4.21 1.59
N ILE A 30 8.85 4.25 1.46
CA ILE A 30 7.98 5.38 1.82
C ILE A 30 6.72 4.86 2.53
N SER A 31 6.07 5.68 3.34
CA SER A 31 4.80 5.39 4.02
C SER A 31 4.14 6.71 4.44
N ASP A 32 2.92 6.63 4.97
CA ASP A 32 2.24 7.74 5.66
C ASP A 32 2.14 9.01 4.80
N LEU A 33 1.83 8.82 3.51
CA LEU A 33 1.67 9.90 2.54
C LEU A 33 0.32 10.59 2.67
N HIS A 34 -0.71 9.82 3.06
CA HIS A 34 -2.08 10.32 3.24
C HIS A 34 -2.61 11.09 2.02
N LEU A 35 -2.33 10.60 0.80
CA LEU A 35 -2.65 11.31 -0.43
C LEU A 35 -4.13 11.69 -0.51
N ASN A 36 -4.37 12.98 -0.71
CA ASN A 36 -5.68 13.61 -0.81
C ASN A 36 -5.54 14.93 -1.61
N GLU A 37 -6.56 15.30 -2.39
CA GLU A 37 -6.62 16.57 -3.13
C GLU A 37 -6.42 17.80 -2.22
N ALA A 38 -6.83 17.69 -0.95
CA ALA A 38 -6.71 18.77 0.03
C ALA A 38 -5.25 19.06 0.48
N ILE A 39 -4.28 18.20 0.13
CA ILE A 39 -2.86 18.37 0.48
C ILE A 39 -1.96 18.49 -0.78
N PRO A 40 -2.16 19.52 -1.62
CA PRO A 40 -1.54 19.60 -2.95
C PRO A 40 0.00 19.61 -2.94
N ARG A 41 0.63 20.08 -1.85
CA ARG A 41 2.10 20.04 -1.69
C ARG A 41 2.62 18.62 -1.55
N THR A 42 1.95 17.78 -0.75
CA THR A 42 2.30 16.37 -0.59
C THR A 42 2.07 15.60 -1.88
N VAL A 43 0.95 15.87 -2.55
CA VAL A 43 0.66 15.30 -3.89
C VAL A 43 1.77 15.67 -4.88
N ALA A 44 2.14 16.94 -5.00
CA ALA A 44 3.20 17.36 -5.92
C ALA A 44 4.57 16.75 -5.57
N ALA A 45 4.90 16.63 -4.28
CA ALA A 45 6.13 15.98 -3.84
C ALA A 45 6.14 14.49 -4.21
N PHE A 46 5.02 13.79 -4.02
CA PHE A 46 4.85 12.40 -4.43
C PHE A 46 4.92 12.24 -5.95
N GLU A 47 4.24 13.11 -6.71
CA GLU A 47 4.32 13.11 -8.18
C GLU A 47 5.75 13.30 -8.67
N ARG A 48 6.50 14.22 -8.05
CA ARG A 48 7.92 14.42 -8.35
C ARG A 48 8.77 13.21 -7.95
N PHE A 49 8.51 12.61 -6.80
CA PHE A 49 9.22 11.40 -6.36
C PHE A 49 9.05 10.28 -7.39
N ILE A 50 7.83 9.97 -7.82
CA ILE A 50 7.57 8.89 -8.78
C ILE A 50 8.20 9.18 -10.15
N ARG A 51 8.16 10.44 -10.61
CA ARG A 51 8.66 10.83 -11.94
C ARG A 51 10.16 11.02 -12.02
N VAL A 52 10.83 11.38 -10.92
CA VAL A 52 12.24 11.79 -10.95
C VAL A 52 13.07 10.93 -10.01
N THR A 53 12.71 10.88 -8.73
CA THR A 53 13.55 10.16 -7.74
C THR A 53 13.52 8.66 -7.97
N ALA A 54 12.35 8.10 -8.25
CA ALA A 54 12.17 6.67 -8.45
C ALA A 54 12.86 6.14 -9.72
N ASP A 55 13.23 7.00 -10.69
CA ASP A 55 14.02 6.61 -11.87
C ASP A 55 15.41 6.09 -11.53
N HIS A 56 15.85 6.24 -10.28
CA HIS A 56 17.09 5.67 -9.77
C HIS A 56 16.85 4.43 -8.92
N ALA A 57 15.62 4.08 -8.55
CA ALA A 57 15.30 2.94 -7.70
C ALA A 57 15.38 1.62 -8.47
N ASP A 58 15.80 0.54 -7.82
CA ASP A 58 15.49 -0.82 -8.30
C ASP A 58 14.01 -1.12 -8.04
N SER A 59 13.61 -0.85 -6.79
CA SER A 59 12.30 -1.17 -6.24
C SER A 59 11.80 -0.05 -5.32
N VAL A 60 10.50 0.21 -5.35
CA VAL A 60 9.80 1.14 -4.45
C VAL A 60 8.86 0.34 -3.56
N PHE A 61 8.97 0.55 -2.25
CA PHE A 61 8.16 -0.06 -1.21
C PHE A 61 7.31 1.00 -0.54
N ILE A 62 5.99 0.81 -0.55
CA ILE A 62 5.03 1.65 0.15
C ILE A 62 4.53 0.88 1.37
N LEU A 63 4.90 1.31 2.57
CA LEU A 63 4.68 0.60 3.83
C LEU A 63 3.40 1.09 4.56
N GLY A 64 2.30 1.16 3.82
CA GLY A 64 0.99 1.58 4.33
C GLY A 64 0.74 3.08 4.27
N ASP A 65 -0.53 3.44 4.47
CA ASP A 65 -1.06 4.80 4.53
C ASP A 65 -0.68 5.65 3.31
N LEU A 66 -0.84 5.05 2.13
CA LEU A 66 -0.63 5.72 0.85
C LEU A 66 -1.69 6.80 0.61
N PHE A 67 -2.96 6.44 0.83
CA PHE A 67 -4.09 7.36 0.69
C PHE A 67 -4.63 7.72 2.07
N GLU A 68 -5.21 8.91 2.17
CA GLU A 68 -5.85 9.39 3.42
C GLU A 68 -6.93 8.43 3.93
N TYR A 69 -7.62 7.74 3.02
CA TYR A 69 -8.50 6.62 3.33
C TYR A 69 -8.64 5.72 2.10
N TRP A 70 -8.89 4.43 2.33
CA TRP A 70 -9.36 3.51 1.30
C TRP A 70 -10.58 2.73 1.79
N ILE A 71 -11.74 3.01 1.20
CA ILE A 71 -13.01 2.37 1.57
C ILE A 71 -13.45 1.27 0.61
N GLY A 72 -12.62 0.93 -0.39
CA GLY A 72 -12.87 -0.12 -1.37
C GLY A 72 -12.31 0.25 -2.74
N ASP A 73 -12.00 -0.76 -3.55
CA ASP A 73 -11.37 -0.53 -4.86
C ASP A 73 -12.28 0.20 -5.86
N ASP A 74 -13.57 0.32 -5.60
CA ASP A 74 -14.50 1.20 -6.32
C ASP A 74 -14.14 2.69 -6.22
N MET A 75 -13.25 3.06 -5.29
CA MET A 75 -12.60 4.37 -5.29
C MET A 75 -11.74 4.64 -6.53
N LEU A 76 -11.30 3.63 -7.28
CA LEU A 76 -10.56 3.84 -8.54
C LEU A 76 -11.38 4.60 -9.60
N ASP A 77 -12.70 4.72 -9.43
CA ASP A 77 -13.56 5.48 -10.33
C ASP A 77 -13.47 7.00 -10.02
N ASP A 78 -12.85 7.38 -8.89
CA ASP A 78 -12.54 8.76 -8.55
C ASP A 78 -11.34 9.28 -9.38
N PRO A 79 -11.44 10.47 -10.02
CA PRO A 79 -10.38 10.99 -10.90
C PRO A 79 -9.01 11.17 -10.22
N PHE A 80 -8.97 11.59 -8.95
CA PHE A 80 -7.72 11.77 -8.23
C PHE A 80 -7.05 10.43 -7.93
N VAL A 81 -7.83 9.49 -7.43
CA VAL A 81 -7.36 8.13 -7.13
C VAL A 81 -6.87 7.45 -8.41
N ALA A 82 -7.63 7.58 -9.52
CA ALA A 82 -7.24 7.06 -10.82
C ALA A 82 -5.91 7.68 -11.29
N ARG A 83 -5.72 9.00 -11.16
CA ARG A 83 -4.48 9.70 -11.52
C ARG A 83 -3.29 9.19 -10.71
N MET A 84 -3.42 9.05 -9.39
CA MET A 84 -2.34 8.58 -8.52
C MET A 84 -2.00 7.10 -8.80
N THR A 85 -3.02 6.29 -9.06
CA THR A 85 -2.85 4.87 -9.40
C THR A 85 -2.15 4.70 -10.76
N ALA A 86 -2.52 5.48 -11.78
CA ALA A 86 -1.85 5.45 -13.08
C ALA A 86 -0.40 5.94 -12.99
N LEU A 87 -0.14 6.95 -12.14
CA LEU A 87 1.22 7.39 -11.87
C LEU A 87 2.07 6.27 -11.23
N LEU A 88 1.52 5.52 -10.28
CA LEU A 88 2.18 4.34 -9.72
C LEU A 88 2.44 3.27 -10.79
N HIS A 89 1.47 3.02 -11.66
CA HIS A 89 1.61 2.06 -12.75
C HIS A 89 2.82 2.34 -13.65
N SER A 90 3.12 3.62 -13.88
CA SER A 90 4.28 4.05 -14.68
C SER A 90 5.64 3.53 -14.15
N LEU A 91 5.74 3.17 -12.86
CA LEU A 91 6.95 2.53 -12.32
C LEU A 91 7.17 1.17 -12.98
N SER A 92 6.11 0.36 -13.04
CA SER A 92 6.16 -0.97 -13.64
C SER A 92 6.48 -0.93 -15.14
N GLU A 93 5.96 0.08 -15.86
CA GLU A 93 6.27 0.31 -17.29
C GLU A 93 7.75 0.66 -17.51
N ARG A 94 8.37 1.36 -16.55
CA ARG A 94 9.81 1.65 -16.52
C ARG A 94 10.66 0.50 -15.96
N GLY A 95 10.04 -0.63 -15.63
CA GLY A 95 10.69 -1.80 -15.07
C GLY A 95 11.08 -1.67 -13.59
N ILE A 96 10.61 -0.65 -12.87
CA ILE A 96 10.82 -0.46 -11.44
C ILE A 96 9.73 -1.24 -10.69
N ALA A 97 10.12 -2.15 -9.81
CA ALA A 97 9.15 -2.94 -9.07
C ALA A 97 8.47 -2.09 -7.99
N LEU A 98 7.16 -2.21 -7.86
CA LEU A 98 6.36 -1.53 -6.85
C LEU A 98 5.79 -2.56 -5.89
N TYR A 99 6.07 -2.39 -4.60
CA TYR A 99 5.54 -3.20 -3.52
C TYR A 99 4.67 -2.35 -2.61
N VAL A 100 3.47 -2.84 -2.27
CA VAL A 100 2.52 -2.11 -1.41
C VAL A 100 2.09 -3.00 -0.25
N MET A 101 2.28 -2.49 0.96
CA MET A 101 1.75 -3.00 2.20
C MET A 101 0.56 -2.13 2.62
N HIS A 102 -0.41 -2.74 3.32
CA HIS A 102 -1.52 -1.99 3.91
C HIS A 102 -1.10 -1.27 5.19
N GLY A 103 -1.61 -0.07 5.37
CA GLY A 103 -1.63 0.64 6.64
C GLY A 103 -2.99 0.53 7.33
N ASN A 104 -3.24 1.41 8.29
CA ASN A 104 -4.50 1.45 9.03
C ASN A 104 -5.56 2.35 8.37
N ARG A 105 -5.18 3.21 7.42
CA ARG A 105 -6.11 4.02 6.62
C ARG A 105 -6.57 3.32 5.35
N ASP A 106 -5.78 2.41 4.81
CA ASP A 106 -5.97 1.82 3.49
C ASP A 106 -6.04 0.28 3.46
N PHE A 107 -6.34 -0.38 4.58
CA PHE A 107 -6.42 -1.83 4.70
C PHE A 107 -7.49 -2.54 3.85
N LEU A 108 -8.45 -1.81 3.28
CA LEU A 108 -9.46 -2.32 2.34
C LEU A 108 -8.97 -2.32 0.88
N MET A 109 -7.75 -1.87 0.64
CA MET A 109 -7.12 -1.92 -0.67
C MET A 109 -7.05 -3.36 -1.18
N GLY A 110 -7.45 -3.55 -2.43
CA GLY A 110 -7.74 -4.87 -2.97
C GLY A 110 -6.98 -5.19 -4.24
N ARG A 111 -7.37 -6.31 -4.85
CA ARG A 111 -6.73 -6.83 -6.07
C ARG A 111 -6.91 -5.92 -7.28
N ARG A 112 -8.00 -5.14 -7.33
CA ARG A 112 -8.27 -4.24 -8.46
C ARG A 112 -7.32 -3.04 -8.39
N PHE A 113 -7.04 -2.53 -7.19
CA PHE A 113 -5.95 -1.57 -6.99
C PHE A 113 -4.60 -2.15 -7.40
N MET A 114 -4.19 -3.31 -6.85
CA MET A 114 -2.88 -3.90 -7.15
C MET A 114 -2.66 -4.11 -8.65
N LYS A 115 -3.72 -4.54 -9.37
CA LYS A 115 -3.68 -4.66 -10.83
C LYS A 115 -3.55 -3.30 -11.52
N ALA A 116 -4.33 -2.29 -11.10
CA ALA A 116 -4.34 -0.97 -11.70
C ALA A 116 -3.04 -0.19 -11.45
N SER A 117 -2.43 -0.34 -10.28
CA SER A 117 -1.15 0.31 -9.93
C SER A 117 0.09 -0.47 -10.38
N GLY A 118 -0.07 -1.72 -10.86
CA GLY A 118 1.06 -2.60 -11.14
C GLY A 118 1.83 -3.05 -9.89
N ALA A 119 1.23 -2.89 -8.70
CA ALA A 119 1.86 -3.20 -7.42
C ALA A 119 1.82 -4.71 -7.09
N ILE A 120 2.85 -5.14 -6.37
CA ILE A 120 2.93 -6.44 -5.71
C ILE A 120 2.52 -6.28 -4.25
N TRP A 121 1.51 -7.04 -3.84
CA TRP A 121 0.98 -6.99 -2.48
C TRP A 121 1.97 -7.60 -1.47
N LEU A 122 2.35 -6.84 -0.43
CA LEU A 122 3.08 -7.30 0.75
C LEU A 122 2.19 -7.56 1.96
N THR A 123 2.46 -8.66 2.66
CA THR A 123 1.84 -8.92 3.97
C THR A 123 2.48 -8.08 5.06
N ASP A 124 1.69 -7.69 6.06
CA ASP A 124 2.13 -6.98 7.26
C ASP A 124 2.10 -7.93 8.47
N PRO A 125 3.26 -8.28 9.07
CA PRO A 125 4.63 -7.96 8.66
C PRO A 125 5.16 -8.93 7.58
N ILE A 126 6.32 -8.58 6.99
CA ILE A 126 7.09 -9.46 6.10
C ILE A 126 8.60 -9.28 6.34
N ALA A 127 9.38 -10.35 6.19
CA ALA A 127 10.84 -10.26 6.13
C ALA A 127 11.32 -10.50 4.70
N ILE A 128 12.18 -9.62 4.19
CA ILE A 128 12.83 -9.73 2.88
C ILE A 128 14.33 -9.96 3.04
N MET A 129 14.96 -10.55 2.02
CA MET A 129 16.41 -10.59 1.87
C MET A 129 16.82 -9.58 0.79
N ALA A 130 17.67 -8.63 1.15
CA ALA A 130 18.14 -7.57 0.26
C ALA A 130 19.62 -7.29 0.55
N PHE A 131 20.46 -7.26 -0.49
CA PHE A 131 21.89 -6.95 -0.36
C PHE A 131 22.62 -7.79 0.72
N GLY A 132 22.24 -9.07 0.87
CA GLY A 132 22.80 -9.98 1.88
C GLY A 132 22.30 -9.73 3.32
N THR A 133 21.38 -8.78 3.52
CA THR A 133 20.79 -8.44 4.81
C THR A 133 19.33 -8.88 4.85
N ARG A 134 18.91 -9.41 6.02
CA ARG A 134 17.51 -9.70 6.30
C ARG A 134 16.84 -8.45 6.87
N ILE A 135 15.80 -7.95 6.21
CA ILE A 135 15.10 -6.72 6.58
C ILE A 135 13.66 -7.07 6.93
N ALA A 136 13.20 -6.67 8.12
CA ALA A 136 11.80 -6.77 8.51
C ALA A 136 11.06 -5.49 8.11
N LEU A 137 9.92 -5.66 7.45
CA LEU A 137 9.03 -4.59 7.03
C LEU A 137 7.68 -4.77 7.73
N ALA A 138 7.17 -3.67 8.25
CA ALA A 138 5.84 -3.55 8.84
C ALA A 138 5.35 -2.13 8.60
N HIS A 139 4.04 -1.93 8.60
CA HIS A 139 3.49 -0.59 8.67
C HIS A 139 3.78 0.03 10.04
N GLY A 140 3.59 -0.75 11.11
CA GLY A 140 4.00 -0.39 12.47
C GLY A 140 2.85 -0.31 13.47
N ASP A 141 1.61 -0.11 13.00
CA ASP A 141 0.42 -0.03 13.84
C ASP A 141 0.20 -1.26 14.75
N ALA A 142 0.61 -2.44 14.30
CA ALA A 142 0.56 -3.68 15.07
C ALA A 142 1.49 -3.70 16.29
N LEU A 143 2.52 -2.82 16.31
CA LEU A 143 3.51 -2.74 17.37
C LEU A 143 3.08 -1.80 18.51
N CYS A 144 2.04 -0.99 18.31
CA CYS A 144 1.46 -0.11 19.32
C CYS A 144 0.57 -0.90 20.30
N THR A 145 1.15 -1.86 21.03
CA THR A 145 0.41 -2.85 21.84
C THR A 145 -0.25 -2.27 23.08
N GLU A 146 0.21 -1.10 23.54
CA GLU A 146 -0.37 -0.38 24.69
C GLU A 146 -1.67 0.35 24.35
N ASP A 147 -1.92 0.64 23.05
CA ASP A 147 -3.19 1.20 22.61
C ASP A 147 -4.24 0.08 22.44
N HIS A 148 -4.73 -0.42 23.57
CA HIS A 148 -5.69 -1.53 23.59
C HIS A 148 -6.98 -1.22 22.82
N GLY A 149 -7.43 0.04 22.82
CA GLY A 149 -8.62 0.48 22.09
C GLY A 149 -8.40 0.35 20.58
N TYR A 150 -7.29 0.89 20.09
CA TYR A 150 -6.89 0.76 18.70
C TYR A 150 -6.67 -0.70 18.30
N GLN A 151 -5.99 -1.51 19.11
CA GLN A 151 -5.73 -2.92 18.77
C GLN A 151 -7.01 -3.75 18.67
N LEU A 152 -8.01 -3.46 19.51
CA LEU A 152 -9.33 -4.09 19.43
C LEU A 152 -10.06 -3.69 18.14
N PHE A 153 -10.07 -2.38 17.83
CA PHE A 153 -10.62 -1.87 16.58
C PHE A 153 -9.92 -2.48 15.36
N ARG A 154 -8.58 -2.51 15.34
CA ARG A 154 -7.78 -3.12 14.28
C ARG A 154 -8.17 -4.57 14.03
N LYS A 155 -8.32 -5.37 15.11
CA LYS A 155 -8.77 -6.77 15.01
C LYS A 155 -10.18 -6.87 14.41
N PHE A 156 -11.09 -5.98 14.78
CA PHE A 156 -12.43 -5.91 14.23
C PHE A 156 -12.43 -5.50 12.74
N ALA A 157 -11.77 -4.39 12.40
CA ALA A 157 -11.70 -3.84 11.04
C ALA A 157 -10.95 -4.73 10.05
N ARG A 158 -9.96 -5.50 10.51
CA ARG A 158 -9.23 -6.49 9.70
C ARG A 158 -9.95 -7.85 9.61
N ASN A 159 -11.12 -8.03 10.24
CA ASN A 159 -11.91 -9.25 10.09
C ASN A 159 -12.55 -9.32 8.69
N ARG A 160 -12.35 -10.42 7.97
CA ARG A 160 -12.84 -10.60 6.59
C ARG A 160 -14.36 -10.48 6.44
N LEU A 161 -15.14 -10.95 7.42
CA LEU A 161 -16.60 -10.84 7.37
C LEU A 161 -17.03 -9.38 7.54
N VAL A 162 -16.38 -8.65 8.46
CA VAL A 162 -16.61 -7.21 8.65
C VAL A 162 -16.30 -6.44 7.38
N GLN A 163 -15.14 -6.70 6.76
CA GLN A 163 -14.76 -6.08 5.50
C GLN A 163 -15.75 -6.40 4.37
N LEU A 164 -16.17 -7.66 4.25
CA LEU A 164 -17.13 -8.07 3.22
C LEU A 164 -18.48 -7.36 3.38
N LEU A 165 -19.01 -7.32 4.61
CA LEU A 165 -20.27 -6.63 4.92
C LEU A 165 -20.16 -5.12 4.68
N PHE A 166 -19.04 -4.51 5.06
CA PHE A 166 -18.77 -3.11 4.81
C PHE A 166 -18.69 -2.80 3.30
N LEU A 167 -17.93 -3.58 2.54
CA LEU A 167 -17.77 -3.42 1.09
C LEU A 167 -19.05 -3.69 0.31
N ALA A 168 -20.01 -4.43 0.88
CA ALA A 168 -21.34 -4.61 0.29
C ALA A 168 -22.21 -3.33 0.33
N TRP A 169 -21.87 -2.35 1.17
CA TRP A 169 -22.60 -1.07 1.20
C TRP A 169 -22.28 -0.20 -0.02
N PRO A 170 -23.23 0.62 -0.49
CA PRO A 170 -22.97 1.61 -1.54
C PRO A 170 -21.82 2.55 -1.17
N LEU A 171 -20.97 2.90 -2.14
CA LEU A 171 -19.79 3.76 -1.92
C LEU A 171 -20.11 5.06 -1.17
N ARG A 172 -21.22 5.71 -1.53
CA ARG A 172 -21.71 6.94 -0.86
C ARG A 172 -21.88 6.78 0.65
N TRP A 173 -22.33 5.62 1.12
CA TRP A 173 -22.58 5.36 2.54
C TRP A 173 -21.27 5.08 3.27
N ARG A 174 -20.38 4.31 2.65
CA ARG A 174 -19.02 4.10 3.17
C ARG A 174 -18.24 5.41 3.27
N ARG A 175 -18.37 6.30 2.28
CA ARG A 175 -17.72 7.62 2.28
C ARG A 175 -18.24 8.51 3.42
N ALA A 176 -19.57 8.60 3.58
CA ALA A 176 -20.15 9.36 4.68
C ALA A 176 -19.70 8.85 6.06
N LEU A 177 -19.58 7.53 6.24
CA LEU A 177 -19.06 6.95 7.47
C LEU A 177 -17.58 7.30 7.69
N ALA A 178 -16.74 7.19 6.66
CA ALA A 178 -15.32 7.56 6.75
C ALA A 178 -15.12 9.05 7.08
N GLU A 179 -15.90 9.94 6.46
CA GLU A 179 -15.89 11.38 6.75
C GLU A 179 -16.33 11.67 8.19
N LYS A 180 -17.34 10.97 8.69
CA LYS A 180 -17.78 11.11 10.08
C LYS A 180 -16.70 10.67 11.08
N MET A 181 -16.11 9.48 10.89
CA MET A 181 -15.05 8.97 11.76
C MET A 181 -13.87 9.94 11.82
N ARG A 182 -13.52 10.57 10.69
CA ARG A 182 -12.49 11.61 10.65
C ARG A 182 -12.85 12.87 11.42
N SER A 183 -14.11 13.31 11.37
CA SER A 183 -14.51 14.50 12.13
C SER A 183 -14.40 14.32 13.64
N GLU A 184 -14.49 13.08 14.13
CA GLU A 184 -14.38 12.73 15.56
C GLU A 184 -12.91 12.56 16.01
N GLU A 185 -11.97 12.25 15.10
CA GLU A 185 -10.53 12.18 15.43
C GLU A 185 -9.90 13.56 15.70
N HIS A 186 -10.57 14.64 15.29
CA HIS A 186 -10.10 16.03 15.44
C HIS A 186 -10.71 16.77 16.66
N THR A 187 -11.45 16.07 17.53
CA THR A 187 -12.03 16.59 18.77
C THR A 187 -11.48 15.87 19.98
#